data_AF-A0A2S6IQU4-F1
#
_entry.id   AF-A0A2S6IQU4-F1
#
_cell.length_a   1.000
_cell.length_b   1.000
_cell.length_c   1.000
_cell.angle_alpha   90.00
_cell.angle_beta   90.00
_cell.angle_gamma   90.00
#
_symmetry.space_group_name_H-M   'P 1'
#
loop_
_entity.id
_entity.type
_entity.pdbx_description
1 polymer ?
#
loop_
_entity_poly.entity_id
_entity_poly.type
_entity_poly.pdbx_seq_one_letter_code
_entity_poly.pdbx_strand_id
1 'polypeptide(L)' 'MSPKIKSFLIYGISFTVLFLISRYIVMLLMEPGMLTTFIPLGVAMVVAPKPHIEETENGREYGLKSIFFKKPFKM' A
#
# COMPACT_ATOMS: atom_id res chain seq x y z
N MET A 1 10.94 -14.01 -10.61
CA MET A 1 10.88 -13.48 -9.22
C MET A 1 9.88 -14.30 -8.42
N SER A 2 10.14 -14.55 -7.12
CA SER A 2 9.14 -15.21 -6.25
C SER A 2 7.88 -14.34 -6.10
N PRO A 3 6.66 -14.92 -6.10
CA PRO A 3 5.40 -14.19 -5.90
C PRO A 3 5.39 -13.32 -4.62
N LYS A 4 6.14 -13.74 -3.59
CA LYS A 4 6.37 -12.97 -2.36
C LYS A 4 7.05 -11.63 -2.62
N ILE A 5 8.15 -11.65 -3.39
CA ILE A 5 8.95 -10.46 -3.71
C ILE A 5 8.12 -9.53 -4.61
N LYS A 6 7.40 -10.09 -5.59
CA LYS A 6 6.52 -9.34 -6.49
C LYS A 6 5.42 -8.59 -5.71
N SER A 7 4.76 -9.27 -4.77
CA SER A 7 3.71 -8.67 -3.92
C SER A 7 4.26 -7.56 -3.01
N PHE A 8 5.42 -7.79 -2.40
CA PHE A 8 6.06 -6.78 -1.54
C PHE A 8 6.52 -5.55 -2.33
N LEU A 9 7.06 -5.76 -3.53
CA LEU A 9 7.52 -4.68 -4.42
C LEU A 9 6.34 -3.82 -4.90
N ILE A 10 5.21 -4.44 -5.27
CA ILE A 10 4.01 -3.70 -5.66
C ILE A 10 3.42 -2.93 -4.47
N TYR A 11 3.42 -3.51 -3.27
CA TYR A 11 3.05 -2.78 -2.05
C TYR A 11 3.95 -1.57 -1.82
N GLY A 12 5.27 -1.75 -1.85
CA GLY A 12 6.25 -0.68 -1.61
C GLY A 12 6.13 0.47 -2.62
N ILE A 13 5.98 0.16 -3.90
CA ILE A 13 5.75 1.16 -4.95
C ILE A 13 4.43 1.89 -4.71
N SER A 14 3.33 1.14 -4.49
CA SER A 14 2.00 1.72 -4.27
C SER A 14 1.98 2.63 -3.05
N PHE A 15 2.59 2.19 -1.95
CA PHE A 15 2.73 2.97 -0.73
C PHE A 15 3.51 4.26 -0.97
N THR A 16 4.65 4.17 -1.66
CA THR A 16 5.50 5.33 -1.95
C THR A 16 4.77 6.36 -2.81
N VAL A 17 4.08 5.91 -3.87
CA VAL A 17 3.28 6.79 -4.74
C VAL A 17 2.16 7.47 -3.94
N LEU A 18 1.40 6.71 -3.15
CA LEU A 18 0.32 7.27 -2.32
C LEU A 18 0.84 8.25 -1.26
N PHE A 19 1.98 7.95 -0.64
CA PHE A 19 2.62 8.85 0.31
C PHE A 19 3.05 10.16 -0.35
N LEU A 20 3.68 10.11 -1.51
CA LEU A 20 4.12 11.31 -2.22
C LEU A 20 2.95 12.17 -2.69
N ILE A 21 1.90 11.56 -3.24
CA ILE A 21 0.69 12.26 -3.67
C ILE A 21 -0.01 12.93 -2.48
N SER A 22 -0.26 12.17 -1.40
CA SER A 22 -0.91 12.72 -0.20
C SER A 22 -0.07 13.80 0.47
N ARG A 23 1.27 13.63 0.52
CA ARG A 23 2.18 14.65 1.04
C ARG A 23 2.17 15.91 0.20
N TYR A 24 2.18 15.78 -1.12
CA TYR A 24 2.06 16.93 -2.02
C TYR A 24 0.76 17.70 -1.77
N ILE A 25 -0.38 17.01 -1.65
CA ILE A 25 -1.67 17.65 -1.35
C ILE A 25 -1.64 18.35 0.01
N VAL A 26 -1.11 17.72 1.05
CA VAL A 26 -1.05 18.32 2.39
C VAL A 26 -0.13 19.54 2.42
N MET A 27 1.00 19.52 1.69
CA MET A 27 1.90 20.68 1.59
C MET A 27 1.28 21.88 0.85
N LEU A 28 0.26 21.67 0.01
CA LEU A 28 -0.50 22.77 -0.61
C LEU A 28 -1.48 23.43 0.38
N LEU A 29 -1.85 22.74 1.46
CA LEU A 29 -2.91 23.15 2.38
C LEU A 29 -2.38 23.56 3.76
N MET A 30 -1.18 23.12 4.13
CA MET A 30 -0.63 23.25 5.47
C MET A 30 0.85 23.63 5.42
N GLU A 31 1.30 24.39 6.42
CA GLU A 31 2.72 24.70 6.58
C GLU A 31 3.54 23.44 6.94
N PRO A 32 4.82 23.38 6.52
CA PRO A 32 5.70 22.25 6.82
C PRO A 32 5.80 21.98 8.33
N GLY A 33 5.55 20.74 8.71
CA GLY A 33 5.63 20.31 10.10
C GLY A 33 5.39 18.82 10.27
N MET A 34 5.33 18.34 11.51
CA MET A 34 5.13 16.91 11.79
C MET A 34 3.85 16.35 11.14
N LEU A 35 2.75 17.10 11.16
CA LEU A 35 1.48 16.69 10.58
C LEU A 35 1.55 16.49 9.06
N THR A 36 2.37 17.29 8.37
CA THR A 36 2.60 17.14 6.92
C THR A 36 3.34 15.86 6.55
N THR A 37 3.84 15.11 7.55
CA THR A 37 4.44 13.78 7.36
C THR A 37 3.51 12.69 7.88
N PHE A 38 2.93 12.85 9.08
CA PHE A 38 2.09 11.81 9.69
C PHE A 38 0.75 11.61 8.98
N ILE A 39 0.12 12.68 8.47
CA ILE A 39 -1.16 12.56 7.73
C ILE A 39 -0.95 11.75 6.44
N PRO A 40 0.00 12.11 5.55
CA PRO A 40 0.33 11.31 4.38
C PRO A 40 0.72 9.86 4.69
N LEU A 41 1.46 9.66 5.78
CA LEU A 41 1.86 8.33 6.23
C LEU A 41 0.63 7.47 6.58
N GLY A 42 -0.30 8.01 7.36
CA GLY A 42 -1.54 7.33 7.72
C GLY A 42 -2.41 7.03 6.50
N VAL A 43 -2.57 7.99 5.58
CA VAL A 43 -3.31 7.79 4.34
C VAL A 43 -2.69 6.68 3.50
N ALA A 44 -1.37 6.70 3.28
CA ALA A 44 -0.68 5.67 2.52
C ALA A 44 -0.82 4.27 3.17
N MET A 45 -0.73 4.17 4.50
CA MET A 45 -0.90 2.89 5.22
C MET A 45 -2.31 2.30 5.11
N VAL A 46 -3.33 3.15 5.02
CA VAL A 46 -4.74 2.74 4.93
C VAL A 46 -5.12 2.38 3.50
N VAL A 47 -4.67 3.18 2.53
CA VAL A 47 -5.06 3.07 1.11
C VAL A 47 -4.21 2.05 0.35
N ALA A 48 -2.93 1.88 0.71
CA ALA A 48 -2.03 1.00 -0.02
C ALA A 48 -2.49 -0.47 0.03
N PRO A 49 -2.41 -1.20 -1.10
CA PRO A 49 -2.79 -2.60 -1.18
C PRO A 49 -1.80 -3.46 -0.38
N LYS A 50 -2.25 -4.04 0.73
CA LYS A 50 -1.40 -4.81 1.64
C LYS A 50 -1.11 -6.20 1.07
N PRO A 51 0.12 -6.72 1.20
CA PRO A 51 0.43 -8.11 0.87
C PRO A 51 -0.48 -9.04 1.67
N HIS A 52 -1.14 -9.95 0.99
CA HIS A 52 -1.99 -10.99 1.58
C HIS A 52 -1.46 -12.35 1.15
N ILE A 53 -1.48 -13.30 2.09
CA ILE A 53 -1.06 -14.68 1.84
C ILE A 53 -2.29 -15.54 2.15
N GLU A 54 -2.71 -16.33 1.18
CA GLU A 54 -3.76 -17.33 1.34
C GLU A 54 -3.09 -18.72 1.33
N GLU A 55 -3.36 -19.54 2.35
CA GLU A 55 -2.96 -20.94 2.36
C GLU A 55 -4.09 -21.76 1.70
N THR A 56 -3.79 -22.36 0.56
CA THR A 56 -4.71 -23.23 -0.19
C THR A 56 -4.21 -24.67 -0.16
N GLU A 57 -5.07 -25.62 -0.53
CA GLU A 57 -4.71 -27.06 -0.60
C GLU A 57 -3.53 -27.34 -1.56
N ASN A 58 -3.28 -26.43 -2.52
CA ASN A 58 -2.15 -26.50 -3.47
C ASN A 58 -0.92 -25.68 -3.04
N GLY A 59 -0.94 -25.04 -1.86
CA GLY A 59 0.18 -24.28 -1.30
C GLY A 59 -0.13 -22.81 -0.99
N ARG A 60 0.93 -22.00 -0.79
CA ARG A 60 0.84 -20.58 -0.45
C ARG A 60 0.61 -19.72 -1.70
N GLU A 61 -0.57 -19.12 -1.80
CA GLU A 61 -0.87 -18.10 -2.80
C GLU A 61 -0.56 -16.70 -2.25
N TYR A 62 0.12 -15.89 -3.04
CA TYR A 62 0.46 -14.51 -2.70
C TYR A 62 -0.43 -13.57 -3.50
N GLY A 63 -1.00 -12.58 -2.82
CA GLY A 63 -1.84 -11.58 -3.44
C GLY A 63 -1.76 -10.22 -2.75
N LEU A 64 -2.60 -9.30 -3.22
CA LEU A 64 -2.73 -7.96 -2.68
C LEU A 64 -4.17 -7.67 -2.30
N LYS A 65 -4.38 -7.18 -1.08
CA LYS A 65 -5.70 -6.77 -0.58
C LYS A 65 -5.71 -5.27 -0.33
N SER A 66 -6.59 -4.56 -1.02
CA SER A 66 -6.84 -3.13 -0.79
C SER A 66 -8.17 -2.94 -0.06
N ILE A 67 -8.30 -1.84 0.68
CA ILE A 67 -9.58 -1.44 1.28
C ILE A 67 -10.65 -1.13 0.22
N PHE A 68 -10.26 -0.80 -1.02
CA PHE A 68 -11.19 -0.49 -2.11
C PHE A 68 -11.68 -1.73 -2.86
N PHE A 69 -10.99 -2.86 -2.73
CA PHE A 69 -11.32 -4.10 -3.45
C PHE A 69 -11.63 -5.23 -2.48
N LYS A 70 -12.90 -5.70 -2.49
CA LYS A 70 -13.36 -6.80 -1.63
C LYS A 70 -12.63 -8.12 -1.88
N LYS A 71 -12.15 -8.36 -3.10
CA LYS A 71 -11.43 -9.58 -3.49
C LYS A 71 -9.93 -9.31 -3.59
N PRO A 72 -9.06 -10.15 -3.00
CA PRO A 72 -7.63 -10.02 -3.15
C PRO A 72 -7.22 -10.30 -4.61
N PHE A 73 -6.28 -9.50 -5.11
CA PHE A 73 -5.70 -9.71 -6.43
C PHE A 73 -4.60 -10.78 -6.33
N LYS A 74 -4.78 -11.91 -7.00
CA LYS A 74 -3.83 -13.03 -7.01
C LYS A 74 -2.71 -12.77 -8.02
N MET A 75 -1.47 -13.17 -7.72
CA MET A 75 -0.26 -12.83 -8.51
C MET A 75 0.46 -13.96 -9.19
#